data_AF-A0A8C4QW67-F1
#
_entry.id   AF-A0A8C4QW67-F1
#
_cell.length_a   1.000
_cell.length_b   1.000
_cell.length_c   1.000
_cell.angle_alpha   90.00
_cell.angle_beta   90.00
_cell.angle_gamma   90.00
#
_symmetry.space_group_name_H-M   'P 1'
#
loop_
_entity.id
_entity.type
_entity.pdbx_description
1 polymer ?
#
loop_
_entity_poly.entity_id
_entity_poly.type
_entity_poly.pdbx_seq_one_letter_code
_entity_poly.pdbx_strand_id
1 'polypeptide(L)'
;MLGREIGEEIKERNTKDGMLVLSGGGWIAVASVRAVWESRIKARENEVAREKEQRKRTTVARLTGVWEERITLAELKKKVFCEDGRLILKIINEKWTVLPGSILKLGDLWGWSVHRTIMRALPSWLGSCGSLRSLDLARNGLREIPPEIGELRQLEELNLSYNRLLRLPAEVGQCQSLQRLELAANYELQNLPLEVSNLSSLYHLDMSVNMFSHVPPAICNLPALEWLDMSNNQLESLPDKIGQLQKLHSLWLQRNRLVEIPPSLCTLPQLSTLVLASNRLTSLPSALRHIPNLMFVNLTDNPLEPHVELPVPDDEDIMDREEFGMEFLSLYLDELYNSEGTKTTIEDTNDQKSGVSDEEVLVDEEQDGSNVTEQLRGELNELSEQLEEQHNRILHLEERAVHFRDALRQNYLLNSPHVSRNANSA
;
A
#
# COMPACT_ATOMS: atom_id res chain seq x y z
N MET A 1 26.92 -61.75 14.75
CA MET A 1 27.37 -63.06 14.22
C MET A 1 28.84 -63.02 13.78
N LEU A 2 29.36 -61.93 13.19
CA LEU A 2 30.78 -61.79 12.83
C LEU A 2 31.82 -61.82 13.99
N GLY A 3 31.41 -61.60 15.24
CA GLY A 3 32.34 -61.63 16.38
C GLY A 3 32.63 -63.01 16.97
N ARG A 4 31.84 -64.04 16.61
CA ARG A 4 32.06 -65.41 17.12
C ARG A 4 32.94 -66.26 16.19
N GLU A 5 32.93 -66.01 14.88
CA GLU A 5 33.72 -66.80 13.92
C GLU A 5 35.24 -66.56 14.03
N ILE A 6 35.68 -65.36 14.44
CA ILE A 6 37.12 -65.05 14.58
C ILE A 6 37.70 -65.56 15.91
N GLY A 7 36.84 -65.82 16.91
CA GLY A 7 37.25 -66.33 18.22
C GLY A 7 37.72 -67.79 18.20
N GLU A 8 37.24 -68.60 17.26
CA GLU A 8 37.63 -70.01 17.13
C GLU A 8 38.92 -70.21 16.31
N GLU A 9 39.19 -69.36 15.32
CA GLU A 9 40.45 -69.42 14.52
C GLU A 9 41.72 -69.17 15.35
N ILE A 10 41.62 -68.48 16.49
CA ILE A 10 42.77 -68.18 17.37
C ILE A 10 43.03 -69.33 18.36
N LYS A 11 42.03 -70.16 18.68
CA LYS A 11 42.21 -71.31 19.57
C LYS A 11 42.87 -72.50 18.89
N GLU A 12 42.69 -72.67 17.58
CA GLU A 12 43.30 -73.78 16.82
C GLU A 12 44.78 -73.55 16.48
N ARG A 13 45.26 -72.31 16.45
CA ARG A 13 46.67 -71.99 16.18
C ARG A 13 47.59 -72.05 17.39
N ASN A 14 47.06 -72.11 18.61
CA ASN A 14 47.86 -72.03 19.84
C ASN A 14 48.29 -73.39 20.44
N THR A 15 48.04 -74.52 19.78
CA THR A 15 48.39 -75.85 20.30
C THR A 15 49.51 -76.57 19.56
N LYS A 16 50.16 -75.98 18.53
CA LYS A 16 51.14 -76.75 17.73
C LYS A 16 52.59 -76.30 17.63
N ASP A 17 52.97 -75.07 17.93
CA ASP A 17 54.40 -74.70 17.81
C ASP A 17 55.03 -74.41 19.16
N GLY A 18 55.64 -75.47 19.69
CA GLY A 18 56.62 -75.37 20.74
C GLY A 18 57.90 -74.72 20.25
N MET A 19 58.53 -73.99 21.18
CA MET A 19 59.98 -73.88 21.29
C MET A 19 60.72 -73.27 20.09
N LEU A 20 60.68 -71.94 19.98
CA LEU A 20 61.82 -71.20 19.45
C LEU A 20 62.10 -69.97 20.32
N VAL A 21 63.21 -70.06 21.06
CA VAL A 21 63.89 -68.95 21.71
C VAL A 21 64.37 -68.01 20.60
N LEU A 22 63.82 -66.79 20.52
CA LEU A 22 64.42 -65.69 19.77
C LEU A 22 64.38 -64.37 20.57
N SER A 23 65.60 -63.88 20.77
CA SER A 23 66.04 -62.56 21.25
C SER A 23 65.14 -61.38 20.89
N GLY A 24 64.79 -60.57 21.91
CA GLY A 24 64.82 -59.09 21.91
C GLY A 24 63.95 -58.25 20.96
N GLY A 25 63.44 -58.78 19.84
CA GLY A 25 62.80 -57.98 18.78
C GLY A 25 61.31 -58.24 18.52
N GLY A 26 60.78 -59.41 18.91
CA GLY A 26 59.39 -59.81 18.59
C GLY A 26 58.31 -59.10 19.41
N TRP A 27 58.61 -58.73 20.65
CA TRP A 27 57.66 -58.04 21.54
C TRP A 27 57.40 -56.58 21.11
N ILE A 28 58.37 -55.93 20.46
CA ILE A 28 58.28 -54.54 20.00
C ILE A 28 57.37 -54.43 18.76
N ALA A 29 57.40 -55.42 17.87
CA ALA A 29 56.56 -55.46 16.67
C ALA A 29 55.08 -55.72 17.02
N VAL A 30 54.79 -56.66 17.92
CA VAL A 30 53.41 -56.94 18.37
C VAL A 30 52.83 -55.77 19.17
N ALA A 31 53.65 -55.12 20.02
CA ALA A 31 53.24 -53.90 20.71
C ALA A 31 52.93 -52.74 19.75
N SER A 32 53.71 -52.60 18.66
CA SER A 32 53.49 -51.57 17.64
C SER A 32 52.21 -51.81 16.84
N VAL A 33 51.93 -53.05 16.43
CA VAL A 33 50.67 -53.39 15.73
C VAL A 33 49.47 -53.21 16.64
N ARG A 34 49.59 -53.59 17.92
CA ARG A 34 48.55 -53.38 18.93
C ARG A 34 48.26 -51.89 19.16
N ALA A 35 49.30 -51.05 19.27
CA ALA A 35 49.14 -49.61 19.43
C ALA A 35 48.45 -48.96 18.22
N VAL A 36 48.79 -49.38 16.99
CA VAL A 36 48.11 -48.90 15.77
C VAL A 36 46.65 -49.32 15.74
N TRP A 37 46.34 -50.56 16.15
CA TRP A 37 44.97 -51.05 16.24
C TRP A 37 44.15 -50.33 17.31
N GLU A 38 44.71 -50.14 18.51
CA GLU A 38 44.06 -49.39 19.60
C GLU A 38 43.81 -47.94 19.20
N SER A 39 44.76 -47.31 18.49
CA SER A 39 44.58 -45.95 17.97
C SER A 39 43.50 -45.86 16.89
N ARG A 40 43.37 -46.88 16.02
CA ARG A 40 42.30 -46.96 15.01
C ARG A 40 40.92 -47.21 15.63
N ILE A 41 40.84 -48.08 16.64
CA ILE A 41 39.60 -48.30 17.40
C ILE A 41 39.16 -47.00 18.06
N LYS A 42 40.07 -46.31 18.76
CA LYS A 42 39.78 -45.03 19.42
C LYS A 42 39.37 -43.94 18.43
N ALA A 43 40.00 -43.88 17.25
CA ALA A 43 39.61 -42.95 16.19
C ALA A 43 38.19 -43.24 15.68
N ARG A 44 37.85 -44.52 15.47
CA ARG A 44 36.51 -44.92 15.02
C ARG A 44 35.44 -44.68 16.08
N GLU A 45 35.75 -44.91 17.35
CA GLU A 45 34.86 -44.61 18.48
C GLU A 45 34.58 -43.10 18.59
N ASN A 46 35.61 -42.27 18.42
CA ASN A 46 35.46 -40.81 18.41
C ASN A 46 34.60 -40.32 17.23
N GLU A 47 34.76 -40.92 16.05
CA GLU A 47 33.95 -40.61 14.87
C GLU A 47 32.47 -40.96 15.11
N VAL A 48 32.19 -42.17 15.60
CA VAL A 48 30.82 -42.59 15.96
C VAL A 48 30.21 -41.72 17.07
N ALA A 49 31.02 -41.26 18.03
CA ALA A 49 30.57 -40.33 19.06
C ALA A 49 30.19 -38.96 18.48
N ARG A 50 30.98 -38.41 17.54
CA ARG A 50 30.65 -37.18 16.82
C ARG A 50 29.38 -37.31 16.00
N GLU A 51 29.19 -38.42 15.30
CA GLU A 51 27.96 -38.69 14.53
C GLU A 51 26.73 -38.78 15.44
N LYS A 52 26.83 -39.47 16.59
CA LYS A 52 25.73 -39.54 17.57
C LYS A 52 25.41 -38.17 18.15
N GLU A 53 26.41 -37.36 18.45
CA GLU A 53 26.24 -36.00 18.97
C GLU A 53 25.59 -35.09 17.93
N GLN A 54 26.01 -35.17 16.66
CA GLN A 54 25.39 -34.41 15.57
C GLN A 54 23.94 -34.84 15.36
N ARG A 55 23.63 -36.14 15.39
CA ARG A 55 22.25 -36.66 15.33
C ARG A 55 21.39 -36.21 16.50
N LYS A 56 21.96 -36.15 17.71
CA LYS A 56 21.26 -35.60 18.89
C LYS A 56 20.97 -34.12 18.69
N ARG A 57 21.96 -33.32 18.27
CA ARG A 57 21.79 -31.89 17.99
C ARG A 57 20.74 -31.62 16.92
N THR A 58 20.74 -32.37 15.82
CA THR A 58 19.70 -32.24 14.79
C THR A 58 18.32 -32.67 15.29
N THR A 59 18.26 -33.70 16.13
CA THR A 59 16.98 -34.16 16.71
C THR A 59 16.42 -33.13 17.70
N VAL A 60 17.28 -32.57 18.55
CA VAL A 60 16.93 -31.51 19.49
C VAL A 60 16.49 -30.26 18.72
N ALA A 61 17.25 -29.81 17.71
CA ALA A 61 16.90 -28.67 16.87
C ALA A 61 15.55 -28.87 16.15
N ARG A 62 15.27 -30.10 15.67
CA ARG A 62 13.97 -30.44 15.07
C ARG A 62 12.85 -30.37 16.11
N LEU A 63 13.08 -30.90 17.31
CA LEU A 63 12.08 -30.87 18.39
C LEU A 63 11.83 -29.43 18.85
N THR A 64 12.86 -28.61 19.04
CA THR A 64 12.71 -27.20 19.44
C THR A 64 11.92 -26.43 18.39
N GLY A 65 12.20 -26.61 17.09
CA GLY A 65 11.40 -25.97 16.03
C GLY A 65 9.93 -26.39 16.02
N VAL A 66 9.63 -27.66 16.25
CA VAL A 66 8.23 -28.15 16.35
C VAL A 66 7.52 -27.55 17.58
N TRP A 67 8.24 -27.38 18.68
CA TRP A 67 7.70 -26.75 19.89
C TRP A 67 7.44 -25.25 19.68
N GLU A 68 8.37 -24.54 19.05
CA GLU A 68 8.21 -23.12 18.67
C GLU A 68 6.98 -22.93 17.77
N GLU A 69 6.83 -23.74 16.71
CA GLU A 69 5.65 -23.69 15.84
C GLU A 69 4.33 -23.93 16.60
N ARG A 70 4.33 -24.84 17.59
CA ARG A 70 3.13 -25.11 18.40
C ARG A 70 2.78 -23.93 19.30
N ILE A 71 3.78 -23.27 19.88
CA ILE A 71 3.58 -22.08 20.70
C ILE A 71 3.04 -20.93 19.83
N THR A 72 3.67 -20.65 18.69
CA THR A 72 3.21 -19.62 17.75
C THR A 72 1.79 -19.91 17.26
N LEU A 73 1.47 -21.17 16.93
CA LEU A 73 0.11 -21.56 16.53
C LEU A 73 -0.90 -21.32 17.66
N ALA A 74 -0.55 -21.63 18.90
CA ALA A 74 -1.42 -21.41 20.05
C ALA A 74 -1.67 -19.91 20.29
N GLU A 75 -0.67 -19.06 20.09
CA GLU A 75 -0.82 -17.60 20.16
C GLU A 75 -1.68 -17.05 19.03
N LEU A 76 -1.45 -17.52 17.81
CA LEU A 76 -2.26 -17.14 16.65
C LEU A 76 -3.73 -17.52 16.81
N LYS A 77 -4.03 -18.70 17.36
CA LYS A 77 -5.41 -19.12 17.64
C LYS A 77 -6.14 -18.18 18.61
N LYS A 78 -5.43 -17.56 19.56
CA LYS A 78 -6.01 -16.56 20.48
C LYS A 78 -6.34 -15.23 19.78
N LYS A 79 -5.78 -15.01 18.59
CA LYS A 79 -5.92 -13.80 17.77
C LYS A 79 -6.92 -13.96 16.64
N VAL A 80 -7.54 -15.12 16.52
CA VAL A 80 -8.64 -15.36 15.58
C VAL A 80 -9.94 -14.98 16.29
N PHE A 81 -10.62 -13.99 15.73
CA PHE A 81 -11.90 -13.50 16.22
C PHE A 81 -13.01 -13.92 15.25
N CYS A 82 -14.21 -14.15 15.78
CA CYS A 82 -15.40 -14.35 14.97
C CYS A 82 -16.20 -13.05 14.98
N GLU A 83 -16.32 -12.40 13.83
CA GLU A 83 -17.10 -11.18 13.64
C GLU A 83 -18.18 -11.48 12.61
N ASP A 84 -19.45 -11.38 13.00
CA ASP A 84 -20.61 -11.66 12.13
C ASP A 84 -20.54 -13.02 11.40
N GLY A 85 -20.02 -14.05 12.09
CA GLY A 85 -19.84 -15.40 11.53
C GLY A 85 -18.60 -15.58 10.65
N ARG A 86 -17.74 -14.56 10.54
CA ARG A 86 -16.50 -14.57 9.76
C ARG A 86 -15.30 -14.72 10.69
N LEU A 87 -14.40 -15.66 10.37
CA LEU A 87 -13.16 -15.83 11.10
C LEU A 87 -12.11 -14.85 10.61
N ILE A 88 -11.70 -13.92 11.47
CA ILE A 88 -10.73 -12.87 11.15
C ILE A 88 -9.51 -13.01 12.05
N LEU A 89 -8.33 -13.14 11.45
CA LEU A 89 -7.06 -13.10 12.18
C LEU A 89 -6.65 -11.64 12.37
N LYS A 90 -6.56 -11.18 13.63
CA LYS A 90 -6.16 -9.81 13.97
C LYS A 90 -4.78 -9.77 14.62
N ILE A 91 -3.81 -9.17 13.91
CA ILE A 91 -2.44 -8.97 14.39
C ILE A 91 -2.16 -7.47 14.34
N ILE A 92 -2.22 -6.82 15.50
CA ILE A 92 -2.18 -5.35 15.61
C ILE A 92 -1.08 -4.94 16.59
N ASN A 93 -0.29 -3.93 16.21
CA ASN A 93 0.78 -3.35 17.04
C ASN A 93 1.84 -4.38 17.49
N GLU A 94 2.13 -5.37 16.64
CA GLU A 94 3.10 -6.40 16.96
C GLU A 94 4.42 -6.22 16.21
N LYS A 95 5.51 -6.64 16.85
CA LYS A 95 6.87 -6.57 16.27
C LYS A 95 7.15 -7.67 15.24
N TRP A 96 6.11 -8.20 14.60
CA TRP A 96 6.27 -9.27 13.63
C TRP A 96 6.89 -8.70 12.36
N THR A 97 8.08 -9.18 12.03
CA THR A 97 8.80 -8.80 10.81
C THR A 97 8.38 -9.65 9.62
N VAL A 98 7.95 -10.90 9.89
CA VAL A 98 7.54 -11.90 8.91
C VAL A 98 6.39 -12.70 9.50
N LEU A 99 5.37 -13.00 8.69
CA LEU A 99 4.31 -13.91 9.09
C LEU A 99 4.86 -15.36 9.15
N PRO A 100 4.55 -16.13 10.20
CA PRO A 100 4.94 -17.53 10.31
C PRO A 100 3.99 -18.41 9.48
N GLY A 101 4.56 -19.42 8.81
CA GLY A 101 3.78 -20.39 8.03
C GLY A 101 2.79 -21.21 8.86
N SER A 102 2.88 -21.17 10.19
CA SER A 102 1.90 -21.76 11.10
C SER A 102 0.48 -21.20 10.90
N ILE A 103 0.33 -20.01 10.32
CA ILE A 103 -0.98 -19.43 9.97
C ILE A 103 -1.77 -20.34 9.02
N LEU A 104 -1.10 -21.08 8.14
CA LEU A 104 -1.74 -22.05 7.25
C LEU A 104 -2.47 -23.18 8.01
N LYS A 105 -2.12 -23.40 9.28
CA LYS A 105 -2.77 -24.41 10.14
C LYS A 105 -4.01 -23.88 10.86
N LEU A 106 -4.36 -22.60 10.71
CA LEU A 106 -5.51 -21.97 11.38
C LEU A 106 -6.86 -22.25 10.70
N GLY A 107 -6.87 -23.00 9.59
CA GLY A 107 -8.07 -23.32 8.83
C GLY A 107 -8.46 -22.21 7.86
N ASP A 108 -9.66 -22.31 7.30
CA ASP A 108 -10.20 -21.36 6.33
C ASP A 108 -10.61 -20.06 7.03
N LEU A 109 -9.67 -19.13 7.11
CA LEU A 109 -9.92 -17.78 7.60
C LEU A 109 -10.59 -16.95 6.51
N TRP A 110 -11.62 -16.20 6.89
CA TRP A 110 -12.32 -15.29 5.99
C TRP A 110 -11.49 -14.04 5.72
N GLY A 111 -10.84 -13.49 6.76
CA GLY A 111 -10.07 -12.26 6.60
C GLY A 111 -8.87 -12.16 7.51
N TRP A 112 -7.85 -11.43 7.07
CA TRP A 112 -6.67 -11.10 7.86
C TRP A 112 -6.62 -9.59 8.02
N SER A 113 -6.46 -9.13 9.25
CA SER A 113 -6.19 -7.73 9.58
C SER A 113 -4.87 -7.68 10.32
N VAL A 114 -3.82 -7.41 9.55
CA VAL A 114 -2.43 -7.35 10.02
C VAL A 114 -1.92 -5.94 9.76
N HIS A 115 -2.18 -5.04 10.69
CA HIS A 115 -1.83 -3.63 10.52
C HIS A 115 -0.98 -3.11 11.69
N ARG A 116 -0.17 -2.07 11.43
CA ARG A 116 0.77 -1.49 12.40
C ARG A 116 1.82 -2.51 12.87
N THR A 117 2.37 -3.28 11.93
CA THR A 117 3.52 -4.15 12.18
C THR A 117 4.76 -3.62 11.47
N ILE A 118 5.93 -4.17 11.79
CA ILE A 118 7.20 -3.83 11.11
C ILE A 118 7.48 -4.73 9.90
N MET A 119 6.44 -5.33 9.33
CA MET A 119 6.54 -6.27 8.22
C MET A 119 7.02 -5.57 6.95
N ARG A 120 8.04 -6.15 6.30
CA ARG A 120 8.67 -5.58 5.09
C ARG A 120 8.34 -6.34 3.82
N ALA A 121 7.96 -7.60 3.95
CA ALA A 121 7.63 -8.47 2.83
C ALA A 121 6.52 -9.43 3.25
N LEU A 122 5.64 -9.74 2.30
CA LEU A 122 4.67 -10.81 2.45
C LEU A 122 5.28 -12.13 1.97
N PRO A 123 4.96 -13.24 2.63
CA PRO A 123 5.43 -14.55 2.20
C PRO A 123 4.69 -15.03 0.95
N SER A 124 5.39 -15.73 0.06
CA SER A 124 4.80 -16.33 -1.16
C SER A 124 3.70 -17.35 -0.86
N TRP A 125 3.78 -18.04 0.27
CA TRP A 125 2.74 -19.01 0.66
C TRP A 125 1.38 -18.36 0.99
N LEU A 126 1.28 -17.02 1.02
CA LEU A 126 0.00 -16.31 1.11
C LEU A 126 -0.98 -16.76 0.03
N GLY A 127 -0.50 -17.04 -1.19
CA GLY A 127 -1.34 -17.51 -2.30
C GLY A 127 -2.07 -18.84 -2.02
N SER A 128 -1.58 -19.64 -1.06
CA SER A 128 -2.25 -20.88 -0.64
C SER A 128 -3.54 -20.63 0.17
N CYS A 129 -3.78 -19.40 0.64
CA CYS A 129 -4.95 -19.04 1.45
C CYS A 129 -6.17 -18.73 0.58
N GLY A 130 -6.57 -19.67 -0.28
CA GLY A 130 -7.61 -19.46 -1.31
C GLY A 130 -9.02 -19.10 -0.79
N SER A 131 -9.29 -19.32 0.50
CA SER A 131 -10.55 -18.96 1.17
C SER A 131 -10.60 -17.50 1.64
N LEU A 132 -9.49 -16.77 1.54
CA LEU A 132 -9.37 -15.41 2.04
C LEU A 132 -10.17 -14.44 1.17
N ARG A 133 -11.01 -13.64 1.83
CA ARG A 133 -11.88 -12.64 1.20
C ARG A 133 -11.51 -11.21 1.57
N SER A 134 -10.93 -10.98 2.74
CA SER A 134 -10.47 -9.66 3.14
C SER A 134 -9.02 -9.73 3.63
N LEU A 135 -8.15 -8.91 3.04
CA LEU A 135 -6.75 -8.82 3.41
C LEU A 135 -6.40 -7.36 3.69
N ASP A 136 -6.34 -7.03 4.97
CA ASP A 136 -5.91 -5.72 5.45
C ASP A 136 -4.47 -5.82 5.96
N LEU A 137 -3.59 -5.13 5.24
CA LEU A 137 -2.16 -5.01 5.49
C LEU A 137 -1.75 -3.54 5.63
N ALA A 138 -2.69 -2.67 6.03
CA ALA A 138 -2.43 -1.26 6.14
C ALA A 138 -1.36 -0.94 7.21
N ARG A 139 -0.67 0.19 7.06
CA ARG A 139 0.30 0.70 8.06
C ARG A 139 1.40 -0.32 8.37
N ASN A 140 1.97 -0.92 7.34
CA ASN A 140 3.16 -1.77 7.43
C ASN A 140 4.34 -1.13 6.68
N GLY A 141 5.47 -1.81 6.61
CA GLY A 141 6.66 -1.38 5.87
C GLY A 141 6.82 -2.07 4.52
N LEU A 142 5.73 -2.53 3.89
CA LEU A 142 5.80 -3.33 2.67
C LEU A 142 6.34 -2.49 1.50
N ARG A 143 7.33 -3.04 0.80
CA ARG A 143 7.90 -2.44 -0.42
C ARG A 143 7.40 -3.07 -1.71
N GLU A 144 7.04 -4.35 -1.63
CA GLU A 144 6.54 -5.14 -2.73
C GLU A 144 5.49 -6.12 -2.24
N ILE A 145 4.60 -6.51 -3.16
CA ILE A 145 3.63 -7.59 -2.97
C ILE A 145 4.08 -8.77 -3.83
N PRO A 146 4.10 -10.00 -3.30
CA PRO A 146 4.47 -11.19 -4.04
C PRO A 146 3.44 -11.47 -5.15
N PRO A 147 3.87 -12.00 -6.32
CA PRO A 147 2.96 -12.34 -7.42
C PRO A 147 1.90 -13.38 -7.01
N GLU A 148 2.18 -14.20 -6.00
CA GLU A 148 1.23 -15.17 -5.44
C GLU A 148 -0.05 -14.54 -4.87
N ILE A 149 -0.13 -13.21 -4.73
CA ILE A 149 -1.40 -12.51 -4.44
C ILE A 149 -2.49 -12.85 -5.47
N GLY A 150 -2.11 -13.09 -6.74
CA GLY A 150 -3.04 -13.44 -7.82
C GLY A 150 -3.74 -14.78 -7.65
N GLU A 151 -3.23 -15.67 -6.78
CA GLU A 151 -3.88 -16.94 -6.47
C GLU A 151 -5.09 -16.76 -5.55
N LEU A 152 -5.24 -15.60 -4.89
CA LEU A 152 -6.36 -15.27 -4.02
C LEU A 152 -7.61 -14.87 -4.82
N ARG A 153 -8.16 -15.79 -5.62
CA ARG A 153 -9.29 -15.53 -6.53
C ARG A 153 -10.61 -15.18 -5.84
N GLN A 154 -10.73 -15.47 -4.55
CA GLN A 154 -11.88 -15.13 -3.70
C GLN A 154 -11.70 -13.81 -2.93
N LEU A 155 -10.55 -13.15 -3.08
CA LEU A 155 -10.29 -11.89 -2.39
C LEU A 155 -11.26 -10.82 -2.89
N GLU A 156 -12.06 -10.27 -1.97
CA GLU A 156 -13.03 -9.20 -2.20
C GLU A 156 -12.42 -7.84 -1.80
N GLU A 157 -11.56 -7.82 -0.78
CA GLU A 157 -11.03 -6.58 -0.21
C GLU A 157 -9.52 -6.69 0.01
N LEU A 158 -8.77 -5.72 -0.52
CA LEU A 158 -7.33 -5.62 -0.33
C LEU A 158 -6.97 -4.20 0.13
N ASN A 159 -6.52 -4.08 1.38
CA ASN A 159 -6.01 -2.84 1.92
C ASN A 159 -4.49 -2.88 2.07
N LEU A 160 -3.82 -2.05 1.29
CA LEU A 160 -2.37 -1.87 1.28
C LEU A 160 -1.98 -0.43 1.64
N SER A 161 -2.88 0.34 2.23
CA SER A 161 -2.67 1.75 2.54
C SER A 161 -1.57 1.96 3.58
N TYR A 162 -0.91 3.12 3.56
CA TYR A 162 0.18 3.47 4.49
C TYR A 162 1.33 2.45 4.47
N ASN A 163 1.76 2.05 3.28
CA ASN A 163 2.96 1.23 3.07
C ASN A 163 4.03 2.02 2.29
N ARG A 164 5.05 1.35 1.76
CA ARG A 164 6.11 1.94 0.94
C ARG A 164 6.21 1.25 -0.41
N LEU A 165 5.06 0.91 -0.99
CA LEU A 165 5.01 0.14 -2.23
C LEU A 165 5.60 0.95 -3.39
N LEU A 166 6.52 0.32 -4.12
CA LEU A 166 7.07 0.87 -5.36
C LEU A 166 6.18 0.57 -6.57
N ARG A 167 5.56 -0.62 -6.55
CA ARG A 167 4.71 -1.15 -7.63
C ARG A 167 3.80 -2.24 -7.09
N LEU A 168 2.72 -2.51 -7.81
CA LEU A 168 1.96 -3.75 -7.68
C LEU A 168 2.44 -4.79 -8.70
N PRO A 169 2.41 -6.09 -8.35
CA PRO A 169 2.64 -7.16 -9.32
C PRO A 169 1.47 -7.24 -10.31
N ALA A 170 1.74 -7.65 -11.55
CA ALA A 170 0.72 -7.80 -12.60
C ALA A 170 -0.36 -8.81 -12.20
N GLU A 171 0.02 -9.79 -11.38
CA GLU A 171 -0.83 -10.84 -10.85
C GLU A 171 -1.96 -10.33 -9.96
N VAL A 172 -1.91 -9.08 -9.45
CA VAL A 172 -3.08 -8.45 -8.79
C VAL A 172 -4.31 -8.49 -9.69
N GLY A 173 -4.13 -8.36 -11.02
CA GLY A 173 -5.22 -8.47 -11.99
C GLY A 173 -5.91 -9.84 -12.06
N GLN A 174 -5.38 -10.87 -11.38
CA GLN A 174 -5.95 -12.21 -11.31
C GLN A 174 -6.94 -12.38 -10.15
N CYS A 175 -7.03 -11.41 -9.23
CA CYS A 175 -8.00 -11.39 -8.12
C CYS A 175 -9.41 -11.04 -8.64
N GLN A 176 -10.07 -11.95 -9.37
CA GLN A 176 -11.32 -11.69 -10.10
C GLN A 176 -12.50 -11.23 -9.23
N SER A 177 -12.51 -11.63 -7.95
CA SER A 177 -13.53 -11.23 -6.98
C SER A 177 -13.25 -9.87 -6.31
N LEU A 178 -12.11 -9.22 -6.62
CA LEU A 178 -11.69 -8.02 -5.90
C LEU A 178 -12.64 -6.87 -6.20
N GLN A 179 -13.22 -6.34 -5.13
CA GLN A 179 -14.24 -5.30 -5.12
C GLN A 179 -13.70 -3.97 -4.61
N ARG A 180 -12.81 -4.03 -3.61
CA ARG A 180 -12.19 -2.86 -3.00
C ARG A 180 -10.67 -3.00 -2.96
N LEU A 181 -9.99 -1.99 -3.50
CA LEU A 181 -8.53 -1.88 -3.48
C LEU A 181 -8.14 -0.53 -2.88
N GLU A 182 -7.50 -0.56 -1.73
CA GLU A 182 -7.01 0.64 -1.03
C GLU A 182 -5.48 0.68 -1.09
N LEU A 183 -4.94 1.73 -1.73
CA LEU A 183 -3.52 1.97 -1.96
C LEU A 183 -3.08 3.33 -1.42
N ALA A 184 -3.88 3.96 -0.56
CA ALA A 184 -3.63 5.29 -0.08
C ALA A 184 -2.28 5.40 0.65
N ALA A 185 -1.61 6.55 0.57
CA ALA A 185 -0.37 6.81 1.32
C ALA A 185 0.76 5.79 1.03
N ASN A 186 1.00 5.46 -0.25
CA ASN A 186 2.20 4.76 -0.70
C ASN A 186 3.11 5.74 -1.47
N TYR A 187 3.82 6.61 -0.74
CA TYR A 187 4.57 7.77 -1.27
C TYR A 187 5.64 7.49 -2.34
N GLU A 188 5.88 6.23 -2.72
CA GLU A 188 6.80 5.86 -3.82
C GLU A 188 6.07 5.26 -5.04
N LEU A 189 4.76 5.01 -4.93
CA LEU A 189 3.93 4.41 -5.98
C LEU A 189 3.55 5.46 -7.04
N GLN A 190 3.96 5.20 -8.28
CA GLN A 190 3.79 6.13 -9.41
C GLN A 190 2.94 5.57 -10.54
N ASN A 191 2.74 4.24 -10.59
CA ASN A 191 2.03 3.57 -11.68
C ASN A 191 1.36 2.28 -11.19
N LEU A 192 0.38 1.82 -11.96
CA LEU A 192 -0.26 0.52 -11.81
C LEU A 192 0.04 -0.39 -13.02
N PRO A 193 0.13 -1.72 -12.85
CA PRO A 193 0.24 -2.65 -13.97
C PRO A 193 -1.03 -2.62 -14.83
N LEU A 194 -0.90 -2.89 -16.13
CA LEU A 194 -2.03 -2.86 -17.07
C LEU A 194 -3.10 -3.89 -16.70
N GLU A 195 -2.68 -5.00 -16.13
CA GLU A 195 -3.50 -6.13 -15.70
C GLU A 195 -4.53 -5.74 -14.62
N VAL A 196 -4.38 -4.60 -13.94
CA VAL A 196 -5.43 -4.07 -13.04
C VAL A 196 -6.75 -3.89 -13.77
N SER A 197 -6.75 -3.62 -15.08
CA SER A 197 -7.99 -3.53 -15.87
C SER A 197 -8.78 -4.85 -15.93
N ASN A 198 -8.18 -5.98 -15.58
CA ASN A 198 -8.84 -7.28 -15.55
C ASN A 198 -9.75 -7.46 -14.32
N LEU A 199 -9.70 -6.54 -13.35
CA LEU A 199 -10.52 -6.58 -12.14
C LEU A 199 -11.97 -6.18 -12.44
N SER A 200 -12.74 -7.11 -12.98
CA SER A 200 -14.12 -6.88 -13.44
C SER A 200 -15.12 -6.51 -12.34
N SER A 201 -14.79 -6.80 -11.09
CA SER A 201 -15.67 -6.59 -9.92
C SER A 201 -15.27 -5.35 -9.10
N LEU A 202 -14.17 -4.68 -9.46
CA LEU A 202 -13.62 -3.58 -8.66
C LEU A 202 -14.51 -2.34 -8.80
N TYR A 203 -15.19 -1.98 -7.72
CA TYR A 203 -16.05 -0.80 -7.67
C TYR A 203 -15.42 0.35 -6.87
N HIS A 204 -14.48 0.07 -5.96
CA HIS A 204 -13.84 1.07 -5.11
C HIS A 204 -12.32 1.01 -5.24
N LEU A 205 -11.71 2.13 -5.65
CA LEU A 205 -10.27 2.28 -5.77
C LEU A 205 -9.79 3.56 -5.09
N ASP A 206 -9.03 3.41 -4.00
CA ASP A 206 -8.34 4.52 -3.34
C ASP A 206 -6.86 4.51 -3.72
N MET A 207 -6.40 5.57 -4.36
CA MET A 207 -5.00 5.84 -4.68
C MET A 207 -4.58 7.24 -4.21
N SER A 208 -5.25 7.76 -3.18
CA SER A 208 -4.93 9.06 -2.62
C SER A 208 -3.54 9.08 -1.97
N VAL A 209 -2.91 10.26 -1.92
CA VAL A 209 -1.62 10.45 -1.23
C VAL A 209 -0.52 9.52 -1.80
N ASN A 210 -0.31 9.61 -3.11
CA ASN A 210 0.70 8.84 -3.84
C ASN A 210 1.53 9.79 -4.73
N MET A 211 2.28 9.26 -5.70
CA MET A 211 3.11 10.04 -6.62
C MET A 211 2.69 9.87 -8.08
N PHE A 212 1.40 9.63 -8.35
CA PHE A 212 0.91 9.51 -9.72
C PHE A 212 0.96 10.87 -10.43
N SER A 213 1.67 10.94 -11.56
CA SER A 213 1.72 12.14 -12.43
C SER A 213 0.64 12.16 -13.51
N HIS A 214 0.07 10.99 -13.81
CA HIS A 214 -1.00 10.79 -14.78
C HIS A 214 -1.93 9.69 -14.26
N VAL A 215 -3.16 9.62 -14.77
CA VAL A 215 -4.07 8.51 -14.49
C VAL A 215 -3.60 7.26 -15.26
N PRO A 216 -3.24 6.15 -14.59
CA PRO A 216 -2.90 4.90 -15.28
C PRO A 216 -3.97 4.46 -16.29
N PRO A 217 -3.62 4.11 -17.55
CA PRO A 217 -4.59 3.69 -18.56
C PRO A 217 -5.45 2.49 -18.16
N ALA A 218 -4.94 1.65 -17.26
CA ALA A 218 -5.68 0.50 -16.72
C ALA A 218 -6.97 0.90 -16.01
N ILE A 219 -6.98 2.07 -15.34
CA ILE A 219 -8.13 2.54 -14.55
C ILE A 219 -9.30 2.84 -15.46
N CYS A 220 -9.07 3.53 -16.58
CA CYS A 220 -10.12 3.90 -17.54
C CYS A 220 -10.87 2.69 -18.15
N ASN A 221 -10.30 1.49 -18.03
CA ASN A 221 -10.88 0.24 -18.54
C ASN A 221 -11.57 -0.60 -17.45
N LEU A 222 -11.73 -0.09 -16.22
CA LEU A 222 -12.40 -0.81 -15.14
C LEU A 222 -13.93 -0.74 -15.32
N PRO A 223 -14.63 -1.86 -15.62
CA PRO A 223 -16.02 -1.83 -16.05
C PRO A 223 -17.03 -1.60 -14.92
N ALA A 224 -16.62 -1.84 -13.67
CA ALA A 224 -17.47 -1.75 -12.49
C ALA A 224 -17.10 -0.59 -11.56
N LEU A 225 -16.14 0.27 -11.94
CA LEU A 225 -15.63 1.30 -11.06
C LEU A 225 -16.69 2.37 -10.78
N GLU A 226 -16.95 2.57 -9.49
CA GLU A 226 -18.01 3.42 -8.95
C GLU A 226 -17.42 4.59 -8.14
N TRP A 227 -16.35 4.32 -7.40
CA TRP A 227 -15.65 5.30 -6.57
C TRP A 227 -14.16 5.29 -6.86
N LEU A 228 -13.61 6.47 -7.18
CA LEU A 228 -12.19 6.68 -7.47
C LEU A 228 -11.67 7.88 -6.67
N ASP A 229 -10.66 7.65 -5.84
CA ASP A 229 -9.90 8.72 -5.17
C ASP A 229 -8.44 8.72 -5.64
N MET A 230 -8.05 9.82 -6.26
CA MET A 230 -6.67 10.12 -6.64
C MET A 230 -6.23 11.47 -6.07
N SER A 231 -6.82 11.91 -4.97
CA SER A 231 -6.43 13.15 -4.29
C SER A 231 -5.00 13.12 -3.78
N ASN A 232 -4.40 14.29 -3.56
CA ASN A 232 -3.02 14.42 -3.07
C ASN A 232 -2.01 13.63 -3.95
N ASN A 233 -2.06 13.84 -5.26
CA ASN A 233 -1.12 13.27 -6.24
C ASN A 233 -0.47 14.40 -7.04
N GLN A 234 0.12 14.08 -8.20
CA GLN A 234 0.79 15.04 -9.08
C GLN A 234 0.15 15.07 -10.46
N LEU A 235 -1.16 14.77 -10.57
CA LEU A 235 -1.86 14.70 -11.85
C LEU A 235 -1.88 16.06 -12.54
N GLU A 236 -1.33 16.13 -13.75
CA GLU A 236 -1.31 17.35 -14.57
C GLU A 236 -2.51 17.44 -15.52
N SER A 237 -3.01 16.28 -15.96
CA SER A 237 -4.19 16.18 -16.82
C SER A 237 -4.97 14.89 -16.56
N LEU A 238 -6.23 14.88 -17.01
CA LEU A 238 -7.05 13.68 -17.06
C LEU A 238 -7.14 13.18 -18.51
N PRO A 239 -7.04 11.87 -18.77
CA PRO A 239 -7.17 11.34 -20.12
C PRO A 239 -8.62 11.42 -20.61
N ASP A 240 -8.83 11.63 -21.91
CA ASP A 240 -10.17 11.59 -22.52
C ASP A 240 -10.93 10.29 -22.24
N LYS A 241 -10.19 9.18 -22.07
CA LYS A 241 -10.75 7.87 -21.74
C LYS A 241 -11.42 7.82 -20.36
N ILE A 242 -11.28 8.84 -19.50
CA ILE A 242 -12.00 8.89 -18.22
C ILE A 242 -13.52 8.80 -18.42
N GLY A 243 -14.05 9.31 -19.55
CA GLY A 243 -15.45 9.19 -19.92
C GLY A 243 -15.94 7.76 -20.20
N GLN A 244 -15.04 6.76 -20.21
CA GLN A 244 -15.41 5.34 -20.37
C GLN A 244 -15.94 4.71 -19.07
N LEU A 245 -15.75 5.34 -17.92
CA LEU A 245 -16.13 4.82 -16.61
C LEU A 245 -17.64 4.97 -16.33
N GLN A 246 -18.46 4.19 -17.04
CA GLN A 246 -19.93 4.36 -17.08
C GLN A 246 -20.64 4.25 -15.72
N LYS A 247 -20.01 3.62 -14.72
CA LYS A 247 -20.56 3.48 -13.36
C LYS A 247 -19.99 4.48 -12.35
N LEU A 248 -19.02 5.29 -12.73
CA LEU A 248 -18.34 6.19 -11.80
C LEU A 248 -19.34 7.23 -11.28
N HIS A 249 -19.55 7.22 -9.98
CA HIS A 249 -20.41 8.16 -9.28
C HIS A 249 -19.63 9.16 -8.43
N SER A 250 -18.45 8.78 -7.90
CA SER A 250 -17.63 9.67 -7.08
C SER A 250 -16.18 9.72 -7.57
N LEU A 251 -15.72 10.93 -7.85
CA LEU A 251 -14.37 11.21 -8.32
C LEU A 251 -13.70 12.28 -7.45
N TRP A 252 -12.62 11.90 -6.77
CA TRP A 252 -11.85 12.77 -5.88
C TRP A 252 -10.48 13.04 -6.47
N LEU A 253 -10.21 14.31 -6.74
CA LEU A 253 -9.02 14.79 -7.46
C LEU A 253 -8.40 16.02 -6.78
N GLN A 254 -8.81 16.34 -5.55
CA GLN A 254 -8.28 17.51 -4.84
C GLN A 254 -6.78 17.41 -4.59
N ARG A 255 -6.09 18.56 -4.50
CA ARG A 255 -4.64 18.64 -4.30
C ARG A 255 -3.85 17.90 -5.38
N ASN A 256 -4.14 18.22 -6.63
CA ASN A 256 -3.37 17.80 -7.80
C ASN A 256 -2.85 19.04 -8.56
N ARG A 257 -2.42 18.88 -9.81
CA ARG A 257 -1.90 19.95 -10.67
C ARG A 257 -2.73 20.10 -11.95
N LEU A 258 -4.00 19.71 -11.92
CA LEU A 258 -4.88 19.70 -13.08
C LEU A 258 -5.09 21.12 -13.62
N VAL A 259 -4.88 21.30 -14.92
CA VAL A 259 -5.05 22.60 -15.60
C VAL A 259 -6.39 22.71 -16.31
N GLU A 260 -6.94 21.59 -16.76
CA GLU A 260 -8.22 21.51 -17.47
C GLU A 260 -9.00 20.24 -17.12
N ILE A 261 -10.30 20.26 -17.46
CA ILE A 261 -11.19 19.10 -17.34
C ILE A 261 -11.55 18.65 -18.76
N PRO A 262 -11.29 17.38 -19.14
CA PRO A 262 -11.64 16.90 -20.47
C PRO A 262 -13.17 16.85 -20.64
N PRO A 263 -13.73 17.25 -21.80
CA PRO A 263 -15.18 17.24 -22.03
C PRO A 263 -15.83 15.87 -21.84
N SER A 264 -15.07 14.79 -22.02
CA SER A 264 -15.55 13.42 -21.81
C SER A 264 -15.93 13.12 -20.36
N LEU A 265 -15.32 13.79 -19.37
CA LEU A 265 -15.71 13.67 -17.97
C LEU A 265 -17.15 14.15 -17.75
N CYS A 266 -17.57 15.18 -18.50
CA CYS A 266 -18.93 15.72 -18.44
C CYS A 266 -19.99 14.79 -19.07
N THR A 267 -19.57 13.70 -19.71
CA THR A 267 -20.49 12.70 -20.30
C THR A 267 -20.77 11.52 -19.39
N LEU A 268 -20.16 11.47 -18.20
CA LEU A 268 -20.33 10.37 -17.26
C LEU A 268 -21.78 10.35 -16.72
N PRO A 269 -22.55 9.27 -16.97
CA PRO A 269 -23.99 9.27 -16.72
C PRO A 269 -24.34 9.16 -15.25
N GLN A 270 -23.44 8.62 -14.41
CA GLN A 270 -23.71 8.37 -12.98
C GLN A 270 -22.94 9.32 -12.06
N LEU A 271 -22.13 10.24 -12.60
CA LEU A 271 -21.27 11.10 -11.80
C LEU A 271 -22.10 12.04 -10.92
N SER A 272 -21.99 11.88 -9.61
CA SER A 272 -22.72 12.65 -8.61
C SER A 272 -21.81 13.51 -7.72
N THR A 273 -20.57 13.08 -7.49
CA THR A 273 -19.59 13.79 -6.68
C THR A 273 -18.32 14.04 -7.48
N LEU A 274 -17.94 15.30 -7.64
CA LEU A 274 -16.70 15.73 -8.28
C LEU A 274 -15.91 16.69 -7.40
N VAL A 275 -14.78 16.25 -6.87
CA VAL A 275 -13.94 17.07 -5.98
C VAL A 275 -12.65 17.46 -6.68
N LEU A 276 -12.49 18.75 -6.99
CA LEU A 276 -11.37 19.32 -7.75
C LEU A 276 -10.64 20.44 -6.98
N ALA A 277 -10.91 20.58 -5.68
CA ALA A 277 -10.32 21.61 -4.86
C ALA A 277 -8.78 21.60 -4.90
N SER A 278 -8.15 22.77 -4.78
CA SER A 278 -6.69 22.91 -4.74
C SER A 278 -6.01 22.30 -5.98
N ASN A 279 -6.42 22.72 -7.17
CA ASN A 279 -5.79 22.38 -8.45
C ASN A 279 -5.30 23.65 -9.16
N ARG A 280 -4.99 23.57 -10.46
CA ARG A 280 -4.53 24.69 -11.29
C ARG A 280 -5.51 25.01 -12.41
N LEU A 281 -6.80 24.73 -12.19
CA LEU A 281 -7.83 24.93 -13.21
C LEU A 281 -7.99 26.42 -13.49
N THR A 282 -7.85 26.81 -14.76
CA THR A 282 -8.03 28.20 -15.20
C THR A 282 -9.41 28.46 -15.79
N SER A 283 -10.04 27.43 -16.35
CA SER A 283 -11.39 27.53 -16.92
C SER A 283 -12.15 26.20 -16.79
N LEU A 284 -13.47 26.26 -16.96
CA LEU A 284 -14.35 25.09 -16.91
C LEU A 284 -15.13 24.94 -18.23
N PRO A 285 -15.30 23.70 -18.73
CA PRO A 285 -16.09 23.45 -19.93
C PRO A 285 -17.59 23.69 -19.67
N SER A 286 -18.31 24.31 -20.61
CA SER A 286 -19.76 24.53 -20.54
C SER A 286 -20.56 23.23 -20.36
N ALA A 287 -20.01 22.10 -20.81
CA ALA A 287 -20.57 20.77 -20.63
C ALA A 287 -20.74 20.37 -19.15
N LEU A 288 -19.95 20.96 -18.24
CA LEU A 288 -20.02 20.69 -16.79
C LEU A 288 -21.40 21.04 -16.19
N ARG A 289 -22.11 22.03 -16.77
CA ARG A 289 -23.47 22.41 -16.37
C ARG A 289 -24.51 21.31 -16.59
N HIS A 290 -24.25 20.43 -17.56
CA HIS A 290 -25.23 19.48 -18.07
C HIS A 290 -24.97 18.04 -17.60
N ILE A 291 -24.10 17.85 -16.60
CA ILE A 291 -23.93 16.53 -15.99
C ILE A 291 -25.23 16.17 -15.26
N PRO A 292 -25.94 15.11 -15.68
CA PRO A 292 -27.34 14.91 -15.32
C PRO A 292 -27.57 14.59 -13.84
N ASN A 293 -26.57 14.01 -13.16
CA ASN A 293 -26.67 13.53 -11.79
C ASN A 293 -25.69 14.21 -10.82
N LEU A 294 -25.04 15.30 -11.25
CA LEU A 294 -24.06 15.99 -10.41
C LEU A 294 -24.76 16.68 -9.24
N MET A 295 -24.49 16.21 -8.03
CA MET A 295 -25.06 16.73 -6.78
C MET A 295 -24.05 17.57 -6.00
N PHE A 296 -22.77 17.18 -6.07
CA PHE A 296 -21.70 17.83 -5.33
C PHE A 296 -20.52 18.12 -6.25
N VAL A 297 -20.11 19.39 -6.28
CA VAL A 297 -18.89 19.83 -6.94
C VAL A 297 -18.09 20.70 -6.00
N ASN A 298 -16.78 20.49 -5.93
CA ASN A 298 -15.90 21.37 -5.17
C ASN A 298 -14.76 21.87 -6.05
N LEU A 299 -14.72 23.19 -6.27
CA LEU A 299 -13.77 23.88 -7.13
C LEU A 299 -12.88 24.86 -6.36
N THR A 300 -12.93 24.88 -5.02
CA THR A 300 -12.20 25.85 -4.20
C THR A 300 -10.69 25.79 -4.45
N ASP A 301 -9.99 26.90 -4.21
CA ASP A 301 -8.53 26.98 -4.39
C ASP A 301 -8.06 26.60 -5.81
N ASN A 302 -8.76 27.09 -6.83
CA ASN A 302 -8.33 27.03 -8.22
C ASN A 302 -8.18 28.46 -8.78
N PRO A 303 -7.20 28.72 -9.65
CA PRO A 303 -7.01 30.02 -10.30
C PRO A 303 -8.00 30.21 -11.47
N LEU A 304 -9.30 30.10 -11.20
CA LEU A 304 -10.35 30.23 -12.22
C LEU A 304 -10.49 31.68 -12.69
N GLU A 305 -10.54 31.87 -14.00
CA GLU A 305 -10.81 33.16 -14.64
C GLU A 305 -12.12 33.07 -15.46
N PRO A 306 -13.04 34.06 -15.39
CA PRO A 306 -13.01 35.27 -14.57
C PRO A 306 -13.18 34.98 -13.07
N HIS A 307 -12.68 35.89 -12.22
CA HIS A 307 -12.85 35.77 -10.77
C HIS A 307 -14.32 35.99 -10.39
N VAL A 308 -14.95 34.96 -9.84
CA VAL A 308 -16.34 35.02 -9.37
C VAL A 308 -16.32 34.80 -7.86
N GLU A 309 -16.77 35.79 -7.10
CA GLU A 309 -16.99 35.66 -5.66
C GLU A 309 -18.47 35.36 -5.40
N LEU A 310 -18.73 34.33 -4.60
CA LEU A 310 -20.07 34.13 -4.08
C LEU A 310 -20.36 35.19 -3.00
N PRO A 311 -21.61 35.69 -2.92
CA PRO A 311 -22.02 36.52 -1.80
C PRO A 311 -21.74 35.77 -0.49
N VAL A 312 -21.07 36.42 0.47
CA VAL A 312 -20.84 35.84 1.79
C VAL A 312 -22.21 35.64 2.44
N PRO A 313 -22.60 34.42 2.83
CA PRO A 313 -23.88 34.21 3.49
C PRO A 313 -23.88 34.94 4.84
N ASP A 314 -24.95 35.67 5.13
CA ASP A 314 -25.09 36.45 6.37
C ASP A 314 -25.21 35.58 7.64
N ASP A 315 -25.45 34.26 7.49
CA ASP A 315 -25.66 33.31 8.59
C ASP A 315 -24.52 32.30 8.73
N GLU A 316 -23.97 32.18 9.96
CA GLU A 316 -22.95 31.19 10.35
C GLU A 316 -23.43 29.72 10.24
N ASP A 317 -24.74 29.50 10.07
CA ASP A 317 -25.38 28.19 10.01
C ASP A 317 -25.48 27.61 8.58
N ILE A 318 -25.08 28.35 7.54
CA ILE A 318 -25.03 27.86 6.14
C ILE A 318 -23.73 27.05 5.93
N MET A 319 -23.54 26.06 6.78
CA MET A 319 -22.42 25.11 6.74
C MET A 319 -22.79 23.82 5.99
N ASP A 320 -23.96 23.76 5.37
CA ASP A 320 -24.36 22.72 4.42
C ASP A 320 -23.65 22.97 3.07
N ARG A 321 -22.34 22.66 3.05
CA ARG A 321 -21.38 22.90 1.95
C ARG A 321 -21.73 22.28 0.59
N GLU A 322 -22.82 21.53 0.46
CA GLU A 322 -23.17 20.81 -0.77
C GLU A 322 -23.80 21.72 -1.84
N GLU A 323 -24.67 22.65 -1.44
CA GLU A 323 -25.34 23.56 -2.37
C GLU A 323 -24.39 24.64 -2.90
N PHE A 324 -23.46 25.11 -2.06
CA PHE A 324 -22.51 26.17 -2.36
C PHE A 324 -21.65 25.88 -3.60
N GLY A 325 -21.23 24.62 -3.78
CA GLY A 325 -20.44 24.20 -4.92
C GLY A 325 -21.20 24.27 -6.24
N MET A 326 -22.45 23.82 -6.24
CA MET A 326 -23.31 23.81 -7.44
C MET A 326 -23.78 25.23 -7.82
N GLU A 327 -24.04 26.08 -6.82
CA GLU A 327 -24.33 27.50 -7.02
C GLU A 327 -23.13 28.24 -7.61
N PHE A 328 -21.94 28.05 -7.03
CA PHE A 328 -20.68 28.59 -7.56
C PHE A 328 -20.51 28.21 -9.03
N LEU A 329 -20.63 26.91 -9.34
CA LEU A 329 -20.47 26.40 -10.70
C LEU A 329 -21.44 27.08 -11.68
N SER A 330 -22.71 27.21 -11.29
CA SER A 330 -23.73 27.82 -12.14
C SER A 330 -23.43 29.29 -12.43
N LEU A 331 -23.10 30.06 -11.40
CA LEU A 331 -22.77 31.49 -11.52
C LEU A 331 -21.47 31.70 -12.32
N TYR A 332 -20.45 30.90 -12.06
CA TYR A 332 -19.19 30.97 -12.81
C TYR A 332 -19.39 30.71 -14.30
N LEU A 333 -20.16 29.68 -14.67
CA LEU A 333 -20.44 29.37 -16.07
C LEU A 333 -21.32 30.45 -16.73
N ASP A 334 -22.26 31.04 -16.00
CA ASP A 334 -23.04 32.16 -16.53
C ASP A 334 -22.15 33.38 -16.81
N GLU A 335 -21.26 33.77 -15.91
CA GLU A 335 -20.34 34.89 -16.13
C GLU A 335 -19.36 34.63 -17.29
N LEU A 336 -18.80 33.43 -17.35
CA LEU A 336 -17.85 33.02 -18.38
C LEU A 336 -18.48 33.07 -19.78
N TYR A 337 -19.67 32.48 -19.97
CA TYR A 337 -20.29 32.37 -21.30
C TYR A 337 -21.25 33.52 -21.66
N ASN A 338 -21.70 34.34 -20.71
CA ASN A 338 -22.42 35.58 -21.02
C ASN A 338 -21.47 36.73 -21.44
N SER A 339 -20.22 36.73 -20.95
CA SER A 339 -19.21 37.72 -21.33
C SER A 339 -18.60 37.48 -22.74
N GLU A 340 -18.56 36.23 -23.21
CA GLU A 340 -18.16 35.93 -24.60
C GLU A 340 -19.16 36.45 -25.64
N GLY A 341 -20.46 36.45 -25.32
CA GLY A 341 -21.51 36.99 -26.19
C GLY A 341 -21.50 38.51 -26.37
N THR A 342 -20.82 39.24 -25.48
CA THR A 342 -20.66 40.70 -25.55
C THR A 342 -19.34 41.15 -26.19
N LYS A 343 -18.33 40.27 -26.28
CA LYS A 343 -17.06 40.57 -26.97
C LYS A 343 -17.16 40.54 -28.49
N THR A 344 -18.10 39.81 -29.09
CA THR A 344 -18.31 39.80 -30.56
C THR A 344 -18.93 41.07 -31.15
N THR A 345 -19.21 42.09 -30.34
CA THR A 345 -19.93 43.31 -30.78
C THR A 345 -19.13 44.62 -30.62
N ILE A 346 -17.86 44.58 -30.17
CA ILE A 346 -17.07 45.80 -29.88
C ILE A 346 -15.64 45.75 -30.46
N GLU A 347 -15.43 45.06 -31.59
CA GLU A 347 -14.23 45.25 -32.42
C GLU A 347 -14.58 46.03 -33.68
N ASP A 348 -14.97 47.28 -33.50
CA ASP A 348 -14.90 48.32 -34.53
C ASP A 348 -15.03 49.67 -33.82
N THR A 349 -13.90 50.23 -33.35
CA THR A 349 -13.52 51.65 -33.52
C THR A 349 -12.28 52.04 -32.67
N ASN A 350 -11.31 52.62 -33.38
CA ASN A 350 -10.33 53.63 -32.95
C ASN A 350 -9.14 53.26 -32.04
N ASP A 351 -8.08 52.82 -32.72
CA ASP A 351 -6.84 53.59 -32.94
C ASP A 351 -6.73 55.01 -32.32
N GLN A 352 -5.77 55.21 -31.40
CA GLN A 352 -4.64 56.18 -31.48
C GLN A 352 -4.14 56.72 -30.12
N LYS A 353 -2.80 56.60 -29.97
CA LYS A 353 -1.79 57.57 -29.44
C LYS A 353 -1.13 57.38 -28.07
N SER A 354 0.21 57.26 -28.18
CA SER A 354 1.33 57.85 -27.39
C SER A 354 1.39 57.53 -25.89
N GLY A 355 2.49 57.03 -25.32
CA GLY A 355 3.91 57.30 -25.58
C GLY A 355 4.47 58.14 -24.42
N VAL A 356 5.51 57.63 -23.72
CA VAL A 356 6.65 58.32 -23.07
C VAL A 356 7.32 57.35 -22.08
N SER A 357 8.63 57.53 -21.95
CA SER A 357 9.72 56.70 -21.45
C SER A 357 10.25 57.14 -20.07
N ASP A 358 11.34 56.48 -19.67
CA ASP A 358 12.38 56.88 -18.69
C ASP A 358 12.14 56.38 -17.25
N GLU A 359 13.10 55.95 -16.43
CA GLU A 359 14.56 55.75 -16.53
C GLU A 359 15.00 54.97 -15.26
N GLU A 360 16.19 54.38 -15.33
CA GLU A 360 16.92 53.65 -14.27
C GLU A 360 17.27 54.51 -13.03
N VAL A 361 17.37 53.88 -11.85
CA VAL A 361 18.24 54.35 -10.75
C VAL A 361 18.93 53.14 -10.11
N LEU A 362 20.25 53.08 -10.29
CA LEU A 362 21.23 52.29 -9.55
C LEU A 362 21.60 53.02 -8.24
N VAL A 363 21.71 52.28 -7.12
CA VAL A 363 22.57 52.66 -5.99
C VAL A 363 23.22 51.39 -5.44
N ASP A 364 24.55 51.36 -5.50
CA ASP A 364 25.43 50.43 -4.79
C ASP A 364 25.43 50.73 -3.28
N GLU A 365 25.57 49.70 -2.44
CA GLU A 365 26.59 49.69 -1.37
C GLU A 365 26.73 48.30 -0.74
N GLU A 366 27.96 47.77 -0.80
CA GLU A 366 28.44 46.62 -0.04
C GLU A 366 28.49 46.93 1.47
N GLN A 367 28.05 46.01 2.34
CA GLN A 367 28.89 45.42 3.41
C GLN A 367 28.14 44.42 4.30
N ASP A 368 28.92 43.46 4.80
CA ASP A 368 28.73 42.62 5.99
C ASP A 368 28.19 41.18 5.83
N GLY A 369 28.95 40.36 5.11
CA GLY A 369 28.65 38.94 4.82
C GLY A 369 28.96 37.91 5.90
N SER A 370 29.27 38.28 7.16
CA SER A 370 29.46 37.28 8.24
C SER A 370 28.39 37.29 9.33
N ASN A 371 27.63 38.38 9.48
CA ASN A 371 26.53 38.46 10.45
C ASN A 371 25.20 37.96 9.87
N VAL A 372 25.02 38.14 8.55
CA VAL A 372 23.82 37.70 7.80
C VAL A 372 23.69 36.17 7.79
N THR A 373 24.80 35.43 7.80
CA THR A 373 24.77 33.96 7.76
C THR A 373 24.31 33.30 9.07
N GLU A 374 24.54 33.92 10.23
CA GLU A 374 24.02 33.41 11.50
C GLU A 374 22.55 33.81 11.71
N GLN A 375 22.16 35.02 11.28
CA GLN A 375 20.78 35.48 11.34
C GLN A 375 19.87 34.69 10.40
N LEU A 376 20.28 34.46 9.14
CA LEU A 376 19.56 33.60 8.20
C LEU A 376 19.46 32.16 8.69
N ARG A 377 20.46 31.65 9.43
CA ARG A 377 20.44 30.28 9.98
C ARG A 377 19.46 30.16 11.16
N GLY A 378 19.32 31.21 11.96
CA GLY A 378 18.29 31.32 13.00
C GLY A 378 16.89 31.34 12.40
N GLU A 379 16.68 32.20 11.39
CA GLU A 379 15.41 32.29 10.66
C GLU A 379 15.06 30.98 9.94
N LEU A 380 16.05 30.26 9.38
CA LEU A 380 15.82 28.96 8.75
C LEU A 380 15.40 27.87 9.74
N ASN A 381 15.96 27.88 10.96
CA ASN A 381 15.57 26.93 12.00
C ASN A 381 14.17 27.24 12.54
N GLU A 382 13.83 28.52 12.70
CA GLU A 382 12.51 28.95 13.15
C GLU A 382 11.44 28.65 12.09
N LEU A 383 11.76 28.87 10.80
CA LEU A 383 10.92 28.43 9.68
C LEU A 383 10.82 26.90 9.59
N SER A 384 11.87 26.16 9.92
CA SER A 384 11.85 24.69 9.96
C SER A 384 10.95 24.16 11.08
N GLU A 385 11.02 24.75 12.28
CA GLU A 385 10.12 24.39 13.39
C GLU A 385 8.67 24.77 13.07
N GLN A 386 8.43 25.95 12.48
CA GLN A 386 7.10 26.33 12.01
C GLN A 386 6.59 25.39 10.92
N LEU A 387 7.44 24.94 9.99
CA LEU A 387 7.07 23.98 8.96
C LEU A 387 6.74 22.61 9.57
N GLU A 388 7.50 22.16 10.57
CA GLU A 388 7.24 20.90 11.27
C GLU A 388 5.96 20.97 12.12
N GLU A 389 5.67 22.11 12.74
CA GLU A 389 4.41 22.35 13.44
C GLU A 389 3.22 22.39 12.47
N GLN A 390 3.36 23.06 11.32
CA GLN A 390 2.33 23.05 10.27
C GLN A 390 2.14 21.65 9.69
N HIS A 391 3.21 20.87 9.49
CA HIS A 391 3.12 19.48 9.05
C HIS A 391 2.36 18.61 10.06
N ASN A 392 2.60 18.78 11.36
CA ASN A 392 1.87 18.06 12.40
C ASN A 392 0.40 18.50 12.51
N ARG A 393 0.10 19.79 12.28
CA ARG A 393 -1.28 20.29 12.19
C ARG A 393 -2.02 19.72 10.97
N ILE A 394 -1.33 19.61 9.82
CA ILE A 394 -1.87 18.98 8.62
C ILE A 394 -2.15 17.50 8.87
N LEU A 395 -1.22 16.75 9.47
CA LEU A 395 -1.44 15.34 9.85
C LEU A 395 -2.67 15.18 10.77
N HIS A 396 -2.85 16.09 11.73
CA HIS A 396 -4.01 16.05 12.63
C HIS A 396 -5.33 16.42 11.93
N LEU A 397 -5.30 17.38 10.99
CA LEU A 397 -6.46 17.71 10.16
C LEU A 397 -6.79 16.58 9.18
N GLU A 398 -5.78 15.85 8.68
CA GLU A 398 -5.96 14.67 7.85
C GLU A 398 -6.56 13.50 8.66
N GLU A 399 -6.14 13.29 9.91
CA GLU A 399 -6.80 12.33 10.82
C GLU A 399 -8.28 12.68 11.03
N ARG A 400 -8.60 13.98 11.22
CA ARG A 400 -10.00 14.44 11.33
C ARG A 400 -10.76 14.26 10.02
N ALA A 401 -10.13 14.47 8.87
CA ALA A 401 -10.74 14.26 7.56
C ALA A 401 -11.00 12.77 7.27
N VAL A 402 -10.11 11.87 7.72
CA VAL A 402 -10.32 10.41 7.66
C VAL A 402 -11.49 10.00 8.56
N HIS A 403 -11.55 10.51 9.79
CA HIS A 403 -12.68 10.25 10.68
C HIS A 403 -14.01 10.80 10.14
N PHE A 404 -13.99 11.96 9.48
CA PHE A 404 -15.15 12.52 8.80
C PHE A 404 -15.57 11.68 7.59
N ARG A 405 -14.61 11.18 6.81
CA ARG A 405 -14.83 10.24 5.69
C ARG A 405 -15.42 8.91 6.17
N ASP A 406 -14.93 8.39 7.29
CA ASP A 406 -15.47 7.18 7.94
C ASP A 406 -16.87 7.41 8.52
N ALA A 407 -17.17 8.61 9.02
CA ALA A 407 -18.51 8.98 9.46
C ALA A 407 -19.49 9.07 8.29
N LEU A 408 -19.09 9.68 7.17
CA LEU A 408 -19.87 9.68 5.93
C LEU A 408 -20.09 8.26 5.38
N ARG A 409 -19.06 7.40 5.47
CA ARG A 409 -19.11 5.97 5.12
C ARG A 409 -20.10 5.18 5.99
N GLN A 410 -20.13 5.42 7.30
CA GLN A 410 -21.08 4.76 8.21
C GLN A 410 -22.52 5.22 7.96
N ASN A 411 -22.73 6.51 7.69
CA ASN A 411 -24.04 7.05 7.37
C ASN A 411 -24.57 6.50 6.02
N TYR A 412 -23.68 6.22 5.08
CA TYR A 412 -24.02 5.57 3.80
C TYR A 412 -24.40 4.09 3.94
N LEU A 413 -23.67 3.32 4.77
CA LEU A 413 -24.02 1.92 5.08
C LEU A 413 -25.39 1.79 5.76
N LEU A 414 -25.78 2.79 6.56
CA LEU A 414 -27.08 2.84 7.23
C LEU A 414 -28.24 3.24 6.29
N ASN A 415 -27.97 3.99 5.22
CA ASN A 415 -29.00 4.57 4.35
C ASN A 415 -29.06 3.97 2.93
N SER A 416 -28.24 2.97 2.59
CA SER A 416 -28.27 2.33 1.27
C SER A 416 -29.49 1.38 1.11
N PRO A 417 -30.30 1.50 0.04
CA PRO A 417 -31.49 0.68 -0.20
C PRO A 417 -31.18 -0.80 -0.54
N HIS A 418 -29.90 -1.20 -0.53
CA HIS A 418 -29.49 -2.59 -0.75
C HIS A 418 -29.41 -3.45 0.51
N VAL A 419 -29.49 -2.87 1.71
CA VAL A 419 -29.48 -3.63 2.99
C VAL A 419 -30.88 -4.13 3.38
N SER A 420 -31.96 -3.61 2.78
CA SER A 420 -33.34 -3.95 3.15
C SER A 420 -33.99 -5.09 2.34
N ARG A 421 -33.28 -5.73 1.39
CA ARG A 421 -33.88 -6.80 0.55
C ARG A 421 -33.61 -8.25 0.95
N ASN A 422 -32.84 -8.52 2.01
CA ASN A 422 -32.56 -9.90 2.46
C ASN A 422 -33.10 -10.27 3.86
N ALA A 423 -34.03 -9.48 4.42
CA ALA A 423 -34.64 -9.79 5.72
C ALA A 423 -36.03 -10.46 5.65
N ASN A 424 -36.50 -10.89 4.47
CA ASN A 424 -37.79 -11.57 4.30
C ASN A 424 -37.67 -12.83 3.41
N SER A 425 -36.87 -13.81 3.84
CA SER A 425 -37.09 -15.23 3.51
C SER A 425 -36.29 -16.12 4.47
N ALA A 426 -36.87 -16.40 5.63
CA ALA A 426 -36.55 -17.55 6.47
C ALA A 426 -37.78 -17.88 7.32
#